data_AF-A0AAW2ILF0-F1
#
_entry.id   AF-A0AAW2ILF0-F1
#
_cell.length_a   1.000
_cell.length_b   1.000
_cell.length_c   1.000
_cell.angle_alpha   90.00
_cell.angle_beta   90.00
_cell.angle_gamma   90.00
#
_symmetry.space_group_name_H-M   'P 1'
#
loop_
_entity.id
_entity.type
_entity.pdbx_description
1 polymer ?
#
loop_
_entity_poly.entity_id
_entity_poly.type
_entity_poly.pdbx_seq_one_letter_code
_entity_poly.pdbx_strand_id
1 'polypeptide(L)'
;DSLTLLPGNLASLGNTLCPELGSKGSIQHENLVVSDLQVNSENLINYLRQDILILGGVMLKAQEINWSKYQIDVEDVMTITSLSLKIFRKLYFDDNAFHINIPTRNQDTFIRRGYYGGHVDVYKPHGENLYYYDVNSLYPYIMKSYPMPSGDPVWKNNLESVELDSLFGFIEAYVVTRLFGYMFEKKSSPFEGFISDLYESRLEAKKKSDEPMTFIYKILMNSLYGRFGMNPESIVTEICNQEKYDEMMMKDNFQSADKLNDDYYIVNYISNSQIVDDTEWKAPKHSAVQLSAAITACARIHMYPHISREDCYYRY
;
A
#
# COMPACT_ATOMS: atom_id res chain seq x y z
N ASP A 1 6.33 -0.74 30.15
CA ASP A 1 6.78 -1.61 29.07
C ASP A 1 8.08 -1.03 28.53
N SER A 2 9.18 -1.78 28.50
CA SER A 2 10.46 -1.26 28.00
C SER A 2 10.44 -1.05 26.48
N LEU A 3 9.62 -1.82 25.76
CA LEU A 3 9.52 -1.76 24.31
C LEU A 3 8.93 -0.43 23.82
N THR A 4 8.03 0.18 24.61
CA THR A 4 7.43 1.47 24.27
C THR A 4 8.41 2.63 24.42
N LEU A 5 9.43 2.48 25.28
CA LEU A 5 10.48 3.47 25.49
C LEU A 5 11.68 3.24 24.56
N LEU A 6 12.07 1.99 24.33
CA LEU A 6 13.19 1.61 23.48
C LEU A 6 12.71 0.55 22.48
N PRO A 7 12.08 0.97 21.37
CA PRO A 7 11.58 0.04 20.37
C PRO A 7 12.75 -0.66 19.68
N GLY A 8 12.80 -1.97 19.81
CA GLY A 8 13.85 -2.80 19.21
C GLY A 8 13.84 -4.20 19.79
N ASN A 9 14.43 -5.15 19.07
CA ASN A 9 14.65 -6.48 19.64
C ASN A 9 15.79 -6.43 20.67
N LEU A 10 15.67 -7.22 21.74
CA LEU A 10 16.59 -7.20 22.86
C LEU A 10 18.04 -7.51 22.47
N ALA A 11 18.25 -8.39 21.48
CA ALA A 11 19.59 -8.74 21.01
C ALA A 11 20.30 -7.55 20.37
N SER A 12 19.62 -6.82 19.49
CA SER A 12 20.14 -5.62 18.84
C SER A 12 20.41 -4.52 19.85
N LEU A 13 19.47 -4.27 20.76
CA LEU A 13 19.62 -3.26 21.81
C LEU A 13 20.79 -3.58 22.74
N GLY A 14 20.90 -4.83 23.20
CA GLY A 14 21.99 -5.30 24.04
C GLY A 14 23.36 -5.12 23.39
N ASN A 15 23.52 -5.59 22.15
CA ASN A 15 24.78 -5.43 21.41
C ASN A 15 25.15 -3.96 21.14
N THR A 16 24.16 -3.06 21.08
CA THR A 16 24.39 -1.63 20.80
C THR A 16 24.71 -0.84 22.06
N LEU A 17 23.97 -1.05 23.14
CA LEU A 17 23.99 -0.20 24.32
C LEU A 17 24.84 -0.76 25.46
N CYS A 18 24.91 -2.08 25.59
CA CYS A 18 25.65 -2.76 26.66
C CYS A 18 26.33 -4.05 26.17
N PRO A 19 27.18 -3.98 25.12
CA PRO A 19 27.85 -5.17 24.54
C PRO A 19 28.71 -5.94 25.55
N GLU A 20 29.18 -5.27 26.59
CA GLU A 20 29.96 -5.85 27.69
C GLU A 20 29.20 -6.90 28.51
N LEU A 21 27.86 -6.88 28.48
CA LEU A 21 27.02 -7.86 29.17
C LEU A 21 26.86 -9.18 28.40
N GLY A 22 27.44 -9.27 27.20
CA GLY A 22 27.33 -10.43 26.31
C GLY A 22 26.04 -10.45 25.49
N SER A 23 25.99 -11.36 24.53
CA SER A 23 24.88 -11.45 23.58
C SER A 23 23.68 -12.21 24.15
N LYS A 24 22.50 -11.90 23.60
CA LYS A 24 21.27 -12.64 23.90
C LYS A 24 21.40 -14.09 23.43
N GLY A 25 20.99 -15.05 24.27
CA GLY A 25 20.87 -16.45 23.88
C GLY A 25 19.68 -16.72 22.96
N SER A 26 19.56 -17.96 22.49
CA SER A 26 18.43 -18.45 21.67
C SER A 26 17.87 -19.77 22.19
N ILE A 27 16.55 -19.93 22.16
CA ILE A 27 15.85 -21.18 22.45
C ILE A 27 14.91 -21.50 21.30
N GLN A 28 14.84 -22.77 20.91
CA GLN A 28 13.82 -23.24 19.96
C GLN A 28 12.51 -23.48 20.72
N HIS A 29 11.70 -22.42 20.81
CA HIS A 29 10.44 -22.43 21.58
C HIS A 29 9.44 -23.49 21.09
N GLU A 30 9.45 -23.81 19.79
CA GLU A 30 8.57 -24.80 19.16
C GLU A 30 8.82 -26.23 19.66
N ASN A 31 10.04 -26.51 20.13
CA ASN A 31 10.44 -27.85 20.57
C ASN A 31 10.35 -28.03 22.08
N LEU A 32 9.83 -27.04 22.80
CA LEU A 32 9.84 -27.02 24.27
C LEU A 32 8.52 -27.61 24.80
N VAL A 33 8.58 -28.79 25.44
CA VAL A 33 7.42 -29.38 26.13
C VAL A 33 7.56 -29.29 27.65
N VAL A 34 6.45 -29.39 28.38
CA VAL A 34 6.40 -29.22 29.85
C VAL A 34 7.36 -30.16 30.57
N SER A 35 7.54 -31.39 30.07
CA SER A 35 8.49 -32.36 30.61
C SER A 35 9.95 -31.92 30.50
N ASP A 36 10.28 -31.08 29.51
CA ASP A 36 11.63 -30.59 29.29
C ASP A 36 12.02 -29.48 30.27
N LEU A 37 11.04 -28.83 30.91
CA LEU A 37 11.28 -27.71 31.81
C LEU A 37 12.14 -28.11 33.01
N GLN A 38 11.90 -29.29 33.57
CA GLN A 38 12.64 -29.77 34.73
C GLN A 38 14.05 -30.22 34.33
N VAL A 39 14.16 -30.93 33.20
CA VAL A 39 15.43 -31.47 32.67
C VAL A 39 16.36 -30.37 32.20
N ASN A 40 15.83 -29.35 31.51
CA ASN A 40 16.61 -28.23 30.98
C ASN A 40 16.58 -26.99 31.89
N SER A 41 16.07 -27.12 33.12
CA SER A 41 15.82 -25.99 34.03
C SER A 41 17.03 -25.07 34.18
N GLU A 42 18.23 -25.62 34.35
CA GLU A 42 19.47 -24.84 34.47
C GLU A 42 19.76 -23.99 33.23
N ASN A 43 19.68 -24.58 32.04
CA ASN A 43 19.89 -23.87 30.77
C ASN A 43 18.82 -22.80 30.52
N LEU A 44 17.55 -23.11 30.81
CA LEU A 44 16.44 -22.15 30.67
C LEU A 44 16.59 -20.99 31.64
N ILE A 45 16.95 -21.26 32.90
CA ILE A 45 17.20 -20.23 33.91
C ILE A 45 18.37 -19.34 33.49
N ASN A 46 19.45 -19.91 32.96
CA ASN A 46 20.60 -19.12 32.47
C ASN A 46 20.22 -18.24 31.28
N TYR A 47 19.45 -18.77 30.33
CA TYR A 47 18.89 -17.98 29.22
C TYR A 47 18.01 -16.82 29.72
N LEU A 48 17.07 -17.09 30.63
CA LEU A 48 16.17 -16.07 31.17
C LEU A 48 16.93 -15.02 31.98
N ARG A 49 17.93 -15.43 32.77
CA ARG A 49 18.81 -14.51 33.51
C ARG A 49 19.57 -13.61 32.55
N GLN A 50 20.08 -14.13 31.44
CA GLN A 50 20.77 -13.33 30.44
C GLN A 50 19.83 -12.30 29.80
N ASP A 51 18.59 -12.67 29.47
CA ASP A 51 17.60 -11.74 28.94
C ASP A 51 17.28 -10.61 29.93
N ILE A 52 17.08 -10.94 31.21
CA ILE A 52 16.82 -9.94 32.26
C ILE A 52 18.04 -9.04 32.48
N LEU A 53 19.25 -9.61 32.47
CA LEU A 53 20.50 -8.86 32.64
C LEU A 53 20.69 -7.85 31.51
N ILE A 54 20.54 -8.28 30.25
CA ILE A 54 20.65 -7.40 29.08
C ILE A 54 19.58 -6.32 29.14
N LEU A 55 18.34 -6.66 29.47
CA LEU A 55 17.27 -5.67 29.57
C LEU A 55 17.57 -4.62 30.64
N GLY A 56 18.03 -5.05 31.83
CA GLY A 56 18.46 -4.14 32.88
C GLY A 56 19.60 -3.23 32.45
N GLY A 57 20.62 -3.77 31.77
CA GLY A 57 21.73 -3.00 31.22
C GLY A 57 21.29 -1.95 30.20
N VAL A 58 20.44 -2.34 29.25
CA VAL A 58 19.84 -1.45 28.25
C VAL A 58 19.09 -0.29 28.91
N MET A 59 18.26 -0.58 29.92
CA MET A 59 17.47 0.44 30.61
C MET A 59 18.34 1.38 31.44
N LEU A 60 19.33 0.85 32.16
CA LEU A 60 20.30 1.66 32.91
C LEU A 60 21.11 2.56 31.98
N LYS A 61 21.53 2.05 30.80
CA LYS A 61 22.28 2.85 29.83
C LYS A 61 21.41 3.96 29.22
N ALA A 62 20.16 3.65 28.92
CA ALA A 62 19.21 4.65 28.45
C ALA A 62 18.96 5.74 29.50
N GLN A 63 18.82 5.36 30.77
CA GLN A 63 18.70 6.31 31.88
C GLN A 63 19.95 7.19 31.99
N GLU A 64 21.15 6.60 31.98
CA GLU A 64 22.42 7.34 32.03
C GLU A 64 22.53 8.37 30.90
N ILE A 65 22.20 7.98 29.67
CA ILE A 65 22.25 8.86 28.49
C ILE A 65 21.23 9.99 28.61
N ASN A 66 19.98 9.68 28.97
CA ASN A 66 18.92 10.68 29.06
C ASN A 66 19.13 11.65 30.22
N TRP A 67 19.60 11.15 31.36
CA TRP A 67 19.95 11.97 32.50
C TRP A 67 21.12 12.90 32.17
N SER A 68 22.24 12.34 31.66
CA SER A 68 23.43 13.13 31.36
C SER A 68 23.18 14.22 30.31
N LYS A 69 22.46 13.91 29.22
CA LYS A 69 22.24 14.86 28.12
C LYS A 69 21.06 15.80 28.34
N TYR A 70 19.97 15.31 28.92
CA TYR A 70 18.70 16.04 28.95
C TYR A 70 18.19 16.31 30.37
N GLN A 71 18.85 15.75 31.39
CA GLN A 71 18.44 15.83 32.80
C GLN A 71 17.00 15.35 32.97
N ILE A 72 16.63 14.28 32.26
CA ILE A 72 15.30 13.66 32.30
C ILE A 72 15.46 12.24 32.77
N ASP A 73 14.66 11.88 33.78
CA ASP A 73 14.50 10.51 34.22
C ASP A 73 13.60 9.75 33.24
N VAL A 74 14.05 8.58 32.78
CA VAL A 74 13.26 7.70 31.92
C VAL A 74 12.08 7.09 32.65
N GLU A 75 12.10 7.01 33.98
CA GLU A 75 10.97 6.52 34.78
C GLU A 75 9.76 7.47 34.73
N ASP A 76 10.00 8.76 34.47
CA ASP A 76 8.93 9.76 34.32
C ASP A 76 8.20 9.69 32.96
N VAL A 77 8.66 8.85 32.04
CA VAL A 77 8.17 8.82 30.64
C VAL A 77 7.91 7.40 30.18
N MET A 78 6.66 7.11 29.83
CA MET A 78 6.25 5.75 29.45
C MET A 78 6.68 5.34 28.02
N THR A 79 6.92 6.30 27.13
CA THR A 79 7.16 6.04 25.70
C THR A 79 8.26 6.91 25.12
N ILE A 80 8.91 6.46 24.04
CA ILE A 80 9.92 7.23 23.32
C ILE A 80 9.36 8.56 22.80
N THR A 81 8.09 8.57 22.38
CA THR A 81 7.39 9.77 21.92
C THR A 81 7.19 10.76 23.08
N SER A 82 6.78 10.27 24.26
CA SER A 82 6.66 11.10 25.47
C SER A 82 8.00 11.67 25.90
N LEU A 83 9.07 10.88 25.84
CA LEU A 83 10.45 11.32 26.12
C LEU A 83 10.87 12.41 25.13
N SER A 84 10.69 12.19 23.83
CA SER A 84 11.00 13.18 22.78
C SER A 84 10.24 14.49 22.99
N LEU A 85 8.94 14.42 23.32
CA LEU A 85 8.12 15.60 23.60
C LEU A 85 8.59 16.33 24.87
N LYS A 86 8.94 15.60 25.93
CA LYS A 86 9.47 16.19 27.18
C LYS A 86 10.81 16.86 26.94
N ILE A 87 11.72 16.25 26.17
CA ILE A 87 12.99 16.85 25.73
C ILE A 87 12.72 18.14 24.95
N PHE A 88 11.86 18.08 23.92
CA PHE A 88 11.50 19.24 23.11
C PHE A 88 10.97 20.40 23.97
N ARG A 89 9.96 20.13 24.81
CA ARG A 89 9.33 21.13 25.68
C ARG A 89 10.28 21.72 26.71
N LYS A 90 11.21 20.91 27.24
CA LYS A 90 12.13 21.34 28.29
C LYS A 90 13.29 22.18 27.76
N LEU A 91 13.84 21.81 26.60
CA LEU A 91 15.13 22.35 26.13
C LEU A 91 15.03 23.25 24.91
N TYR A 92 13.96 23.13 24.12
CA TYR A 92 13.91 23.74 22.78
C TYR A 92 12.66 24.59 22.54
N PHE A 93 11.59 24.41 23.30
CA PHE A 93 10.32 25.10 23.08
C PHE A 93 10.17 26.33 23.99
N ASP A 94 9.91 27.48 23.38
CA ASP A 94 9.51 28.71 24.07
C ASP A 94 8.12 29.12 23.57
N ASP A 95 7.12 28.95 24.43
CA ASP A 95 5.71 29.24 24.10
C ASP A 95 5.47 30.74 23.83
N ASN A 96 6.33 31.63 24.36
CA ASN A 96 6.23 33.06 24.06
C ASN A 96 6.69 33.39 22.64
N ALA A 97 7.60 32.60 22.08
CA ALA A 97 8.12 32.78 20.73
C ALA A 97 7.26 32.06 19.68
N PHE A 98 6.66 30.93 20.03
CA PHE A 98 5.83 30.12 19.13
C PHE A 98 4.72 29.43 19.92
N HIS A 99 3.49 29.93 19.80
CA HIS A 99 2.36 29.37 20.53
C HIS A 99 1.74 28.17 19.79
N ILE A 100 1.58 27.04 20.47
CA ILE A 100 0.88 25.86 19.92
C ILE A 100 -0.57 25.86 20.44
N ASN A 101 -1.51 26.27 19.58
CA ASN A 101 -2.93 26.22 19.90
C ASN A 101 -3.46 24.77 19.95
N ILE A 102 -4.26 24.46 20.98
CA ILE A 102 -4.98 23.18 21.09
C ILE A 102 -6.31 23.32 20.35
N PRO A 103 -6.54 22.59 19.24
CA PRO A 103 -7.74 22.77 18.44
C PRO A 103 -9.00 22.32 19.18
N THR A 104 -10.10 23.04 18.96
CA THR A 104 -11.45 22.58 19.31
C THR A 104 -11.82 21.35 18.46
N ARG A 105 -12.83 20.60 18.89
CA ARG A 105 -13.33 19.42 18.14
C ARG A 105 -13.62 19.73 16.67
N ASN A 106 -14.22 20.88 16.38
CA ASN A 106 -14.58 21.26 15.02
C ASN A 106 -13.34 21.58 14.16
N GLN A 107 -12.36 22.29 14.73
CA GLN A 107 -11.09 22.58 14.05
C GLN A 107 -10.30 21.30 13.76
N ASP A 108 -10.18 20.41 14.74
CA ASP A 108 -9.52 19.10 14.56
C ASP A 108 -10.21 18.29 13.44
N THR A 109 -11.54 18.19 13.50
CA THR A 109 -12.33 17.44 12.52
C THR A 109 -12.14 17.99 11.10
N PHE A 110 -12.03 19.31 10.94
CA PHE A 110 -11.80 19.94 9.64
C PHE A 110 -10.39 19.66 9.12
N ILE A 111 -9.35 19.94 9.92
CA ILE A 111 -7.94 19.76 9.55
C ILE A 111 -7.64 18.31 9.19
N ARG A 112 -8.19 17.36 9.97
CA ARG A 112 -7.96 15.93 9.80
C ARG A 112 -8.45 15.37 8.46
N ARG A 113 -9.35 16.07 7.75
CA ARG A 113 -9.78 15.67 6.40
C ARG A 113 -8.66 15.76 5.36
N GLY A 114 -7.68 16.64 5.57
CA GLY A 114 -6.52 16.83 4.69
C GLY A 114 -5.25 16.10 5.15
N TYR A 115 -5.31 15.28 6.20
CA TYR A 115 -4.15 14.62 6.77
C TYR A 115 -3.91 13.24 6.10
N TYR A 116 -2.87 13.13 5.27
CA TYR A 116 -2.48 11.93 4.54
C TYR A 116 -1.02 11.53 4.84
N GLY A 117 -0.69 10.25 4.63
CA GLY A 117 0.64 9.67 4.92
C GLY A 117 1.66 9.77 3.77
N GLY A 118 2.65 8.88 3.78
CA GLY A 118 3.66 8.73 2.72
C GLY A 118 3.07 8.25 1.39
N HIS A 119 3.91 8.24 0.35
CA HIS A 119 3.47 8.69 -0.96
C HIS A 119 3.78 7.69 -2.10
N VAL A 120 3.01 6.60 -2.41
CA VAL A 120 3.36 5.44 -3.31
C VAL A 120 2.86 5.25 -4.78
N ASP A 121 3.72 4.69 -5.67
CA ASP A 121 3.50 4.52 -7.13
C ASP A 121 3.57 3.20 -7.88
N VAL A 122 3.04 3.27 -9.11
CA VAL A 122 3.17 2.24 -10.15
C VAL A 122 4.26 2.60 -11.17
N TYR A 123 5.33 1.80 -11.21
CA TYR A 123 6.40 1.89 -12.21
C TYR A 123 6.62 0.55 -12.92
N LYS A 124 7.39 0.55 -14.02
CA LYS A 124 7.80 -0.67 -14.73
C LYS A 124 8.87 -1.40 -13.89
N PRO A 125 8.72 -2.69 -13.54
CA PRO A 125 9.61 -3.42 -12.62
C PRO A 125 10.97 -3.80 -13.24
N HIS A 126 11.39 -3.10 -14.29
CA HIS A 126 12.63 -3.34 -15.00
C HIS A 126 13.26 -2.00 -15.35
N GLY A 127 14.55 -1.86 -15.04
CA GLY A 127 15.38 -0.74 -15.47
C GLY A 127 16.85 -1.11 -15.37
N GLU A 128 17.64 -0.57 -16.29
CA GLU A 128 19.10 -0.72 -16.33
C GLU A 128 19.73 0.62 -15.93
N ASN A 129 20.92 0.58 -15.29
CA ASN A 129 21.66 1.78 -14.87
C ASN A 129 20.86 2.74 -13.97
N LEU A 130 20.10 2.19 -13.01
CA LEU A 130 19.32 2.97 -12.05
C LEU A 130 20.19 3.44 -10.88
N TYR A 131 19.89 4.64 -10.40
CA TYR A 131 20.40 5.16 -9.14
C TYR A 131 19.28 5.15 -8.10
N TYR A 132 19.55 4.55 -6.94
CA TYR A 132 18.64 4.59 -5.79
C TYR A 132 18.97 5.80 -4.94
N TYR A 133 17.99 6.68 -4.77
CA TYR A 133 18.08 7.84 -3.91
C TYR A 133 17.06 7.72 -2.79
N ASP A 134 17.51 7.95 -1.56
CA ASP A 134 16.66 8.08 -0.39
C ASP A 134 16.91 9.44 0.25
N VAL A 135 15.85 10.04 0.80
CA VAL A 135 15.97 11.32 1.50
C VAL A 135 16.39 11.04 2.93
N ASN A 136 17.63 11.41 3.26
CA ASN A 136 18.15 11.33 4.62
C ASN A 136 17.25 12.12 5.58
N SER A 137 16.48 11.40 6.40
CA SER A 137 15.64 11.98 7.45
C SER A 137 14.67 13.06 6.93
N LEU A 138 13.84 12.70 5.94
CA LEU A 138 12.85 13.61 5.33
C LEU A 138 12.04 14.41 6.35
N TYR A 139 11.34 13.74 7.28
CA TYR A 139 10.49 14.44 8.25
C TYR A 139 11.27 15.41 9.17
N PRO A 140 12.41 15.02 9.78
CA PRO A 140 13.26 15.96 10.51
C PRO A 140 13.74 17.16 9.67
N TYR A 141 14.09 16.94 8.39
CA TYR A 141 14.49 18.03 7.50
C TYR A 141 13.36 19.03 7.29
N ILE A 142 12.12 18.55 7.08
CA ILE A 142 10.93 19.40 6.96
C ILE A 142 10.69 20.19 8.25
N MET A 143 10.70 19.53 9.41
CA MET A 143 10.52 20.19 10.73
C MET A 143 11.54 21.30 10.99
N LYS A 144 12.78 21.14 10.50
CA LYS A 144 13.86 22.12 10.67
C LYS A 144 13.76 23.30 9.71
N SER A 145 13.32 23.08 8.47
CA SER A 145 13.59 24.00 7.35
C SER A 145 12.35 24.74 6.86
N TYR A 146 11.15 24.30 7.22
CA TYR A 146 9.89 24.84 6.72
C TYR A 146 9.10 25.56 7.82
N PRO A 147 8.30 26.59 7.46
CA PRO A 147 7.40 27.24 8.41
C PRO A 147 6.32 26.28 8.93
N MET A 148 5.93 26.45 10.19
CA MET A 148 4.93 25.63 10.89
C MET A 148 3.78 26.53 11.40
N PRO A 149 2.53 26.03 11.47
CA PRO A 149 1.40 26.80 11.98
C PRO A 149 1.54 27.09 13.48
N SER A 150 1.35 28.37 13.84
CA SER A 150 1.46 28.90 15.20
C SER A 150 0.29 29.82 15.51
N GLY A 151 -0.01 30.03 16.79
CA GLY A 151 -1.04 30.94 17.25
C GLY A 151 -2.47 30.43 17.05
N ASP A 152 -3.44 31.30 17.32
CA ASP A 152 -4.86 30.99 17.19
C ASP A 152 -5.32 31.00 15.72
N PRO A 153 -5.99 29.95 15.23
CA PRO A 153 -6.46 29.90 13.86
C PRO A 153 -7.63 30.86 13.63
N VAL A 154 -7.60 31.60 12.52
CA VAL A 154 -8.66 32.51 12.11
C VAL A 154 -9.46 31.90 10.95
N TRP A 155 -10.77 31.79 11.13
CA TRP A 155 -11.66 31.30 10.07
C TRP A 155 -11.95 32.40 9.03
N LYS A 156 -11.75 32.09 7.74
CA LYS A 156 -12.10 32.97 6.62
C LYS A 156 -13.19 32.30 5.76
N ASN A 157 -14.34 32.97 5.65
CA ASN A 157 -15.51 32.48 4.90
C ASN A 157 -15.44 32.71 3.38
N ASN A 158 -14.58 33.62 2.92
CA ASN A 158 -14.41 33.92 1.49
C ASN A 158 -12.91 34.08 1.18
N LEU A 159 -12.44 33.29 0.21
CA LEU A 159 -11.06 33.30 -0.29
C LEU A 159 -11.00 33.65 -1.80
N GLU A 160 -12.12 34.01 -2.44
CA GLU A 160 -12.23 34.25 -3.89
C GLU A 160 -11.30 35.37 -4.39
N SER A 161 -11.07 36.39 -3.56
CA SER A 161 -10.21 37.53 -3.89
C SER A 161 -8.82 37.46 -3.24
N VAL A 162 -8.45 36.32 -2.65
CA VAL A 162 -7.16 36.15 -1.98
C VAL A 162 -6.23 35.36 -2.88
N GLU A 163 -5.04 35.91 -3.14
CA GLU A 163 -4.00 35.18 -3.87
C GLU A 163 -3.58 33.94 -3.08
N LEU A 164 -3.63 32.77 -3.71
CA LEU A 164 -3.35 31.48 -3.05
C LEU A 164 -1.96 31.44 -2.42
N ASP A 165 -0.96 32.04 -3.07
CA ASP A 165 0.43 32.08 -2.59
C ASP A 165 0.60 32.88 -1.29
N SER A 166 -0.39 33.72 -0.94
CA SER A 166 -0.40 34.45 0.33
C SER A 166 -1.01 33.66 1.50
N LEU A 167 -1.59 32.49 1.22
CA LEU A 167 -2.29 31.68 2.22
C LEU A 167 -1.34 30.70 2.91
N PHE A 168 -1.46 30.60 4.23
CA PHE A 168 -0.77 29.60 5.03
C PHE A 168 -1.77 28.95 6.00
N GLY A 169 -2.16 27.71 5.76
CA GLY A 169 -3.17 27.00 6.57
C GLY A 169 -3.85 25.86 5.83
N PHE A 170 -5.07 25.52 6.26
CA PHE A 170 -5.88 24.44 5.71
C PHE A 170 -7.11 25.00 4.98
N ILE A 171 -7.35 24.56 3.74
CA ILE A 171 -8.45 25.04 2.88
C ILE A 171 -9.19 23.83 2.30
N GLU A 172 -10.51 23.90 2.27
CA GLU A 172 -11.37 22.95 1.56
C GLU A 172 -11.81 23.59 0.24
N ALA A 173 -11.57 22.93 -0.89
CA ALA A 173 -11.84 23.47 -2.23
C ALA A 173 -12.66 22.47 -3.07
N TYR A 174 -13.61 22.99 -3.84
CA TYR A 174 -14.40 22.24 -4.81
C TYR A 174 -13.83 22.43 -6.21
N VAL A 175 -13.39 21.34 -6.85
CA VAL A 175 -12.90 21.38 -8.24
C VAL A 175 -14.09 21.14 -9.17
N VAL A 176 -14.54 22.17 -9.88
CA VAL A 176 -15.63 22.05 -10.87
C VAL A 176 -15.06 21.82 -12.26
N THR A 177 -15.36 20.66 -12.85
CA THR A 177 -15.01 20.26 -14.21
C THR A 177 -16.30 19.96 -14.98
N ARG A 178 -16.37 20.25 -16.29
CA ARG A 178 -17.50 19.84 -17.14
C ARG A 178 -17.39 18.34 -17.42
N LEU A 179 -18.22 17.55 -16.77
CA LEU A 179 -18.22 16.09 -16.86
C LEU A 179 -19.37 15.61 -17.77
N PHE A 180 -19.01 14.93 -18.87
CA PHE A 180 -19.93 14.05 -19.59
C PHE A 180 -19.57 12.62 -19.19
N GLY A 181 -20.56 11.78 -18.87
CA GLY A 181 -20.26 10.42 -18.45
C GLY A 181 -21.47 9.53 -18.39
N TYR A 182 -21.21 8.23 -18.53
CA TYR A 182 -22.18 7.19 -18.26
C TYR A 182 -22.21 6.95 -16.74
N MET A 183 -23.36 7.19 -16.13
CA MET A 183 -23.58 6.97 -14.70
C MET A 183 -24.23 5.60 -14.49
N PHE A 184 -23.71 4.82 -13.54
CA PHE A 184 -24.22 3.50 -13.19
C PHE A 184 -24.83 3.52 -11.79
N GLU A 185 -25.86 2.71 -11.56
CA GLU A 185 -26.44 2.53 -10.23
C GLU A 185 -25.41 1.87 -9.29
N LYS A 186 -25.20 2.47 -8.12
CA LYS A 186 -24.29 1.90 -7.12
C LYS A 186 -24.99 0.74 -6.40
N LYS A 187 -24.54 -0.49 -6.66
CA LYS A 187 -24.97 -1.71 -5.94
C LYS A 187 -23.81 -2.33 -5.16
N SER A 188 -24.13 -3.25 -4.25
CA SER A 188 -23.11 -4.11 -3.63
C SER A 188 -22.35 -4.85 -4.72
N SER A 189 -21.07 -5.14 -4.44
CA SER A 189 -20.25 -5.86 -5.41
C SER A 189 -20.90 -7.22 -5.68
N PRO A 190 -21.31 -7.51 -6.93
CA PRO A 190 -21.83 -8.84 -7.24
C PRO A 190 -20.73 -9.91 -7.12
N PHE A 191 -19.47 -9.49 -7.00
CA PHE A 191 -18.32 -10.34 -6.83
C PHE A 191 -17.99 -10.58 -5.35
N GLU A 192 -18.74 -10.01 -4.40
CA GLU A 192 -18.44 -10.16 -2.97
C GLU A 192 -18.40 -11.62 -2.55
N GLY A 193 -19.48 -12.39 -2.79
CA GLY A 193 -19.49 -13.82 -2.49
C GLY A 193 -18.37 -14.56 -3.23
N PHE A 194 -18.20 -14.32 -4.53
CA PHE A 194 -17.15 -14.94 -5.33
C PHE A 194 -15.74 -14.67 -4.80
N ILE A 195 -15.41 -13.42 -4.47
CA ILE A 195 -14.09 -13.02 -3.99
C ILE A 195 -13.90 -13.49 -2.56
N SER A 196 -14.90 -13.36 -1.69
CA SER A 196 -14.83 -13.82 -0.30
C SER A 196 -14.66 -15.33 -0.25
N ASP A 197 -15.48 -16.10 -0.96
CA ASP A 197 -15.41 -17.56 -0.98
C ASP A 197 -14.05 -18.05 -1.54
N LEU A 198 -13.57 -17.46 -2.64
CA LEU A 198 -12.27 -17.86 -3.20
C LEU A 198 -11.10 -17.37 -2.37
N TYR A 199 -11.20 -16.20 -1.72
CA TYR A 199 -10.18 -15.71 -0.82
C TYR A 199 -10.10 -16.56 0.44
N GLU A 200 -11.24 -16.91 1.03
CA GLU A 200 -11.34 -17.84 2.16
C GLU A 200 -10.81 -19.22 1.77
N SER A 201 -11.25 -19.76 0.62
CA SER A 201 -10.74 -21.04 0.09
C SER A 201 -9.22 -20.99 -0.17
N ARG A 202 -8.69 -19.83 -0.62
CA ARG A 202 -7.25 -19.60 -0.77
C ARG A 202 -6.53 -19.54 0.57
N LEU A 203 -7.11 -18.91 1.57
CA LEU A 203 -6.56 -18.90 2.92
C LEU A 203 -6.56 -20.30 3.52
N GLU A 204 -7.62 -21.07 3.33
CA GLU A 204 -7.68 -22.47 3.75
C GLU A 204 -6.67 -23.35 3.02
N ALA A 205 -6.50 -23.18 1.70
CA ALA A 205 -5.48 -23.88 0.91
C ALA A 205 -4.07 -23.55 1.42
N LYS A 206 -3.77 -22.28 1.70
CA LYS A 206 -2.51 -21.86 2.32
C LYS A 206 -2.28 -22.49 3.69
N LYS A 207 -3.33 -22.56 4.53
CA LYS A 207 -3.26 -23.20 5.85
C LYS A 207 -2.96 -24.70 5.75
N LYS A 208 -3.42 -25.34 4.67
CA LYS A 208 -3.16 -26.76 4.36
C LYS A 208 -1.87 -26.98 3.56
N SER A 209 -1.10 -25.92 3.28
CA SER A 209 0.07 -25.92 2.40
C SER A 209 -0.19 -26.48 1.00
N ASP A 210 -1.43 -26.33 0.51
CA ASP A 210 -1.83 -26.68 -0.85
C ASP A 210 -1.49 -25.52 -1.79
N GLU A 211 -0.23 -25.51 -2.24
CA GLU A 211 0.30 -24.49 -3.15
C GLU A 211 -0.42 -24.48 -4.52
N PRO A 212 -0.74 -25.63 -5.15
CA PRO A 212 -1.54 -25.63 -6.39
C PRO A 212 -2.88 -24.91 -6.23
N MET A 213 -3.66 -25.22 -5.20
CA MET A 213 -4.96 -24.59 -4.99
C MET A 213 -4.82 -23.12 -4.60
N THR A 214 -3.80 -22.77 -3.82
CA THR A 214 -3.48 -21.37 -3.49
C THR A 214 -3.23 -20.53 -4.74
N PHE A 215 -2.53 -21.13 -5.72
CA PHE A 215 -2.26 -20.51 -7.01
C PHE A 215 -3.52 -20.42 -7.89
N ILE A 216 -4.30 -21.50 -7.98
CA ILE A 216 -5.55 -21.51 -8.75
C ILE A 216 -6.53 -20.45 -8.22
N TYR A 217 -6.75 -20.39 -6.91
CA TYR A 217 -7.63 -19.38 -6.33
C TYR A 217 -7.11 -17.96 -6.56
N LYS A 218 -5.78 -17.74 -6.48
CA LYS A 218 -5.17 -16.45 -6.83
C LYS A 218 -5.47 -16.06 -8.28
N ILE A 219 -5.33 -17.00 -9.22
CA ILE A 219 -5.62 -16.76 -10.63
C ILE A 219 -7.11 -16.49 -10.84
N LEU A 220 -8.00 -17.31 -10.30
CA LEU A 220 -9.45 -17.14 -10.48
C LEU A 220 -9.92 -15.77 -9.98
N MET A 221 -9.40 -15.31 -8.84
CA MET A 221 -9.66 -13.96 -8.33
C MET A 221 -9.15 -12.86 -9.28
N ASN A 222 -7.95 -13.03 -9.85
CA ASN A 222 -7.30 -12.02 -10.69
C ASN A 222 -7.73 -12.06 -12.17
N SER A 223 -8.30 -13.17 -12.65
CA SER A 223 -8.65 -13.35 -14.07
C SER A 223 -10.06 -12.89 -14.42
N LEU A 224 -10.97 -12.88 -13.44
CA LEU A 224 -12.39 -12.57 -13.70
C LEU A 224 -12.58 -11.15 -14.26
N TYR A 225 -11.94 -10.13 -13.69
CA TYR A 225 -12.11 -8.76 -14.18
C TYR A 225 -11.61 -8.57 -15.62
N GLY A 226 -10.54 -9.28 -15.99
CA GLY A 226 -10.01 -9.26 -17.36
C GLY A 226 -10.99 -9.81 -18.39
N ARG A 227 -11.87 -10.75 -18.00
CA ARG A 227 -12.94 -11.25 -18.87
C ARG A 227 -13.97 -10.15 -19.19
N PHE A 228 -14.29 -9.29 -18.22
CA PHE A 228 -15.20 -8.17 -18.44
C PHE A 228 -14.58 -7.07 -19.30
N GLY A 229 -13.25 -6.97 -19.34
CA GLY A 229 -12.51 -6.03 -20.20
C GLY A 229 -12.11 -6.60 -21.56
N MET A 230 -12.69 -7.73 -22.00
CA MET A 230 -12.33 -8.33 -23.29
C MET A 230 -12.67 -7.42 -24.46
N ASN A 231 -11.73 -7.32 -25.41
CA ASN A 231 -11.94 -6.59 -26.65
C ASN A 231 -13.15 -7.18 -27.40
N PRO A 232 -14.16 -6.37 -27.76
CA PRO A 232 -15.26 -6.83 -28.58
C PRO A 232 -14.83 -7.26 -29.98
N GLU A 233 -13.76 -6.68 -30.53
CA GLU A 233 -13.09 -7.19 -31.73
C GLU A 233 -12.40 -8.51 -31.37
N SER A 234 -12.90 -9.58 -31.96
CA SER A 234 -12.41 -10.93 -31.68
C SER A 234 -12.12 -11.67 -32.97
N ILE A 235 -10.97 -12.33 -33.03
CA ILE A 235 -10.66 -13.24 -34.14
C ILE A 235 -11.46 -14.52 -33.93
N VAL A 236 -12.29 -14.86 -34.91
CA VAL A 236 -12.99 -16.13 -34.97
C VAL A 236 -12.15 -17.07 -35.81
N THR A 237 -11.81 -18.22 -35.22
CA THR A 237 -11.18 -19.33 -35.91
C THR A 237 -12.22 -20.41 -36.16
N GLU A 238 -12.50 -20.75 -37.42
CA GLU A 238 -13.45 -21.78 -37.79
C GLU A 238 -12.81 -22.79 -38.75
N ILE A 239 -13.13 -24.08 -38.59
CA ILE A 239 -12.83 -25.08 -39.62
C ILE A 239 -14.00 -25.10 -40.60
N CYS A 240 -13.76 -24.78 -41.86
CA CYS A 240 -14.77 -24.74 -42.90
C CYS A 240 -14.35 -25.54 -44.14
N ASN A 241 -15.33 -25.86 -44.99
CA ASN A 241 -15.07 -26.49 -46.29
C ASN A 241 -14.64 -25.44 -47.34
N GLN A 242 -14.23 -25.91 -48.52
CA GLN A 242 -13.78 -25.06 -49.62
C GLN A 242 -14.77 -23.93 -49.97
N GLU A 243 -16.06 -24.23 -50.08
CA GLU A 243 -17.10 -23.25 -50.46
C GLU A 243 -17.19 -22.10 -49.45
N LYS A 244 -17.23 -22.42 -48.15
CA LYS A 244 -17.28 -21.41 -47.09
C LYS A 244 -15.94 -20.67 -46.91
N TYR A 245 -14.82 -21.29 -47.27
CA TYR A 245 -13.52 -20.60 -47.33
C TYR A 245 -13.51 -19.53 -48.43
N ASP A 246 -13.97 -19.86 -49.63
CA ASP A 246 -14.04 -18.93 -50.77
C ASP A 246 -14.97 -17.75 -50.45
N GLU A 247 -16.10 -17.99 -49.77
CA GLU A 247 -16.98 -16.92 -49.28
C GLU A 247 -16.32 -15.99 -48.25
N MET A 248 -15.52 -16.55 -47.33
CA MET A 248 -14.88 -15.77 -46.27
C MET A 248 -13.72 -14.92 -46.79
N MET A 249 -12.95 -15.40 -47.76
CA MET A 249 -11.85 -14.64 -48.38
C MET A 249 -12.30 -13.33 -49.03
N MET A 250 -13.58 -13.23 -49.41
CA MET A 250 -14.15 -12.04 -50.04
C MET A 250 -14.65 -10.98 -49.03
N LYS A 251 -14.62 -11.27 -47.72
CA LYS A 251 -15.10 -10.34 -46.69
C LYS A 251 -13.95 -9.49 -46.14
N ASP A 252 -14.22 -8.20 -45.92
CA ASP A 252 -13.24 -7.23 -45.39
C ASP A 252 -12.71 -7.57 -43.99
N ASN A 253 -13.41 -8.45 -43.26
CA ASN A 253 -13.01 -8.90 -41.94
C ASN A 253 -12.13 -10.15 -41.96
N PHE A 254 -11.84 -10.75 -43.12
CA PHE A 254 -10.96 -11.90 -43.23
C PHE A 254 -9.52 -11.57 -42.83
N GLN A 255 -8.84 -12.49 -42.14
CA GLN A 255 -7.45 -12.33 -41.70
C GLN A 255 -6.51 -13.32 -42.39
N SER A 256 -6.77 -14.62 -42.22
CA SER A 256 -5.89 -15.66 -42.74
C SER A 256 -6.61 -17.00 -42.86
N ALA A 257 -6.04 -17.93 -43.62
CA ALA A 257 -6.51 -19.31 -43.65
C ALA A 257 -5.36 -20.29 -43.88
N ASP A 258 -5.47 -21.46 -43.27
CA ASP A 258 -4.54 -22.58 -43.40
C ASP A 258 -5.30 -23.82 -43.86
N LYS A 259 -4.83 -24.50 -44.92
CA LYS A 259 -5.43 -25.76 -45.37
C LYS A 259 -5.11 -26.85 -44.36
N LEU A 260 -6.15 -27.50 -43.80
CA LEU A 260 -5.99 -28.59 -42.84
C LEU A 260 -5.84 -29.94 -43.53
N ASN A 261 -6.68 -30.19 -44.54
CA ASN A 261 -6.63 -31.33 -45.44
C ASN A 261 -7.40 -30.99 -46.74
N ASP A 262 -7.58 -31.97 -47.63
CA ASP A 262 -8.20 -31.74 -48.93
C ASP A 262 -9.65 -31.23 -48.89
N ASP A 263 -10.36 -31.42 -47.78
CA ASP A 263 -11.77 -31.05 -47.63
C ASP A 263 -11.99 -29.85 -46.70
N TYR A 264 -11.00 -29.46 -45.88
CA TYR A 264 -11.16 -28.47 -44.81
C TYR A 264 -10.02 -27.45 -44.68
N TYR A 265 -10.41 -26.23 -44.30
CA TYR A 265 -9.57 -25.07 -44.04
C TYR A 265 -9.82 -24.55 -42.63
N ILE A 266 -8.78 -24.10 -41.94
CA ILE A 266 -8.90 -23.29 -40.74
C ILE A 266 -8.88 -21.83 -41.20
N VAL A 267 -9.97 -21.09 -41.01
CA VAL A 267 -10.07 -19.68 -41.37
C VAL A 267 -10.11 -18.80 -40.13
N ASN A 268 -9.44 -17.65 -40.20
CA ASN A 268 -9.44 -16.62 -39.18
C ASN A 268 -10.05 -15.34 -39.78
N TYR A 269 -10.99 -14.74 -39.07
CA TYR A 269 -11.58 -13.45 -39.46
C TYR A 269 -12.03 -12.66 -38.21
N ILE A 270 -12.06 -11.33 -38.30
CA ILE A 270 -12.49 -10.44 -37.22
C ILE A 270 -14.02 -10.48 -37.12
N SER A 271 -14.55 -10.68 -35.92
CA SER A 271 -15.93 -10.38 -35.57
C SER A 271 -15.99 -9.01 -34.86
N ASN A 272 -17.01 -8.20 -35.19
CA ASN A 272 -17.32 -6.89 -34.59
C ASN A 272 -16.30 -5.77 -34.81
N SER A 273 -16.04 -5.38 -36.06
CA SER A 273 -15.19 -4.22 -36.37
C SER A 273 -15.82 -2.89 -35.93
N GLN A 274 -15.01 -1.85 -35.70
CA GLN A 274 -15.49 -0.49 -35.35
C GLN A 274 -16.47 0.18 -36.36
N ILE A 275 -16.72 -0.42 -37.53
CA ILE A 275 -17.51 0.17 -38.63
C ILE A 275 -18.86 -0.56 -38.82
N VAL A 276 -19.19 -1.57 -38.01
CA VAL A 276 -20.51 -2.23 -38.10
C VAL A 276 -21.59 -1.46 -37.35
N ASP A 277 -22.81 -1.47 -37.89
CA ASP A 277 -24.01 -0.97 -37.24
C ASP A 277 -24.26 -1.74 -35.92
N ASP A 278 -24.95 -1.11 -34.96
CA ASP A 278 -25.27 -1.69 -33.64
C ASP A 278 -26.00 -3.04 -33.78
N THR A 279 -26.76 -3.22 -34.87
CA THR A 279 -27.48 -4.46 -35.20
C THR A 279 -26.57 -5.63 -35.57
N GLU A 280 -25.35 -5.34 -36.03
CA GLU A 280 -24.32 -6.32 -36.42
C GLU A 280 -23.23 -6.50 -35.36
N TRP A 281 -23.26 -5.69 -34.29
CA TRP A 281 -22.37 -5.76 -33.15
C TRP A 281 -22.69 -6.97 -32.24
N LYS A 282 -21.91 -8.05 -32.41
CA LYS A 282 -22.04 -9.32 -31.68
C LYS A 282 -20.97 -9.46 -30.60
N ALA A 283 -20.88 -8.49 -29.68
CA ALA A 283 -19.90 -8.53 -28.60
C ALA A 283 -19.98 -9.85 -27.78
N PRO A 284 -18.86 -10.31 -27.20
CA PRO A 284 -18.85 -11.49 -26.36
C PRO A 284 -19.90 -11.39 -25.24
N LYS A 285 -20.70 -12.46 -25.04
CA LYS A 285 -21.87 -12.51 -24.15
C LYS A 285 -21.63 -12.13 -22.67
N HIS A 286 -20.37 -11.99 -22.26
CA HIS A 286 -19.97 -11.70 -20.87
C HIS A 286 -18.90 -10.61 -20.77
N SER A 287 -18.76 -9.74 -21.79
CA SER A 287 -17.92 -8.54 -21.70
C SER A 287 -18.71 -7.38 -21.09
N ALA A 288 -18.14 -6.71 -20.09
CA ALA A 288 -18.75 -5.61 -19.35
C ALA A 288 -17.66 -4.60 -18.97
N VAL A 289 -17.14 -3.90 -19.99
CA VAL A 289 -15.94 -3.07 -19.89
C VAL A 289 -16.00 -2.02 -18.78
N GLN A 290 -17.19 -1.51 -18.46
CA GLN A 290 -17.42 -0.58 -17.36
C GLN A 290 -16.99 -1.13 -15.99
N LEU A 291 -17.16 -2.44 -15.75
CA LEU A 291 -16.76 -3.08 -14.49
C LEU A 291 -15.24 -3.17 -14.38
N SER A 292 -14.57 -3.56 -15.46
CA SER A 292 -13.09 -3.60 -15.51
C SER A 292 -12.48 -2.19 -15.41
N ALA A 293 -13.05 -1.21 -16.10
CA ALA A 293 -12.60 0.18 -16.06
C ALA A 293 -12.71 0.76 -14.64
N ALA A 294 -13.83 0.55 -13.94
CA ALA A 294 -14.01 0.99 -12.57
C ALA A 294 -12.98 0.37 -11.61
N ILE A 295 -12.77 -0.95 -11.71
CA ILE A 295 -11.79 -1.68 -10.88
C ILE A 295 -10.38 -1.09 -11.04
N THR A 296 -9.94 -0.80 -12.27
CA THR A 296 -8.60 -0.26 -12.51
C THR A 296 -8.46 1.24 -12.20
N ALA A 297 -9.52 2.03 -12.39
CA ALA A 297 -9.52 3.46 -12.07
C ALA A 297 -9.40 3.71 -10.57
N CYS A 298 -10.14 2.95 -9.75
CA CYS A 298 -10.02 3.00 -8.29
C CYS A 298 -8.61 2.66 -7.81
N ALA A 299 -7.90 1.73 -8.46
CA ALA A 299 -6.52 1.41 -8.14
C ALA A 299 -5.52 2.53 -8.49
N ARG A 300 -5.74 3.28 -9.59
CA ARG A 300 -4.84 4.37 -10.01
C ARG A 300 -4.97 5.64 -9.18
N ILE A 301 -6.19 6.05 -8.84
CA ILE A 301 -6.44 7.24 -7.99
C ILE A 301 -5.73 7.10 -6.64
N HIS A 302 -5.64 5.87 -6.15
CA HIS A 302 -4.95 5.55 -4.91
C HIS A 302 -3.43 5.79 -4.97
N MET A 303 -2.79 5.75 -6.14
CA MET A 303 -1.33 5.78 -6.28
C MET A 303 -0.79 7.11 -6.85
N TYR A 304 -1.64 8.06 -7.26
CA TYR A 304 -1.22 9.12 -8.18
C TYR A 304 -0.29 10.23 -7.64
N PRO A 305 -0.35 10.63 -6.34
CA PRO A 305 0.56 11.56 -5.71
C PRO A 305 1.99 11.58 -6.22
N HIS A 306 2.37 10.33 -6.34
CA HIS A 306 3.58 9.65 -6.05
C HIS A 306 4.46 9.74 -7.31
N ILE A 307 3.87 9.39 -8.46
CA ILE A 307 4.59 8.91 -9.65
C ILE A 307 5.04 10.06 -10.49
N SER A 308 4.48 11.22 -10.21
CA SER A 308 4.33 12.27 -11.19
C SER A 308 5.58 13.15 -11.30
N ARG A 309 6.77 12.61 -11.05
CA ARG A 309 8.07 13.27 -11.28
C ARG A 309 8.73 12.70 -12.53
N GLU A 310 9.27 13.57 -13.38
CA GLU A 310 9.74 13.20 -14.72
C GLU A 310 10.97 12.25 -14.74
N ASP A 311 11.78 12.27 -13.69
CA ASP A 311 12.97 11.44 -13.52
C ASP A 311 12.76 10.27 -12.53
N CYS A 312 11.54 10.14 -12.01
CA CYS A 312 11.26 9.29 -10.87
C CYS A 312 10.44 8.07 -11.28
N TYR A 313 11.01 6.91 -10.99
CA TYR A 313 10.25 5.70 -10.77
C TYR A 313 10.17 5.51 -9.27
N TYR A 314 9.01 5.83 -8.70
CA TYR A 314 8.81 5.72 -7.28
C TYR A 314 8.43 4.28 -6.90
N ARG A 315 8.99 3.82 -5.78
CA ARG A 315 8.80 2.50 -5.19
C ARG A 315 8.68 2.66 -3.67
N TYR A 316 7.75 1.97 -3.02
CA TYR A 316 7.85 1.63 -1.58
C TYR A 316 8.43 0.22 -1.43
#